data_AF-A0A133XIR3-F1
#
_entry.id   AF-A0A133XIR3-F1
#
_cell.length_a   1.000
_cell.length_b   1.000
_cell.length_c   1.000
_cell.angle_alpha   90.00
_cell.angle_beta   90.00
_cell.angle_gamma   90.00
#
_symmetry.space_group_name_H-M   'P 1'
#
loop_
_entity.id
_entity.type
_entity.pdbx_description
1 polymer ?
#
loop_
_entity_poly.entity_id
_entity_poly.type
_entity_poly.pdbx_seq_one_letter_code
_entity_poly.pdbx_strand_id
1 'polypeptide(L)'
;MSTESGGLPRIVSRSLGLAMLGGLIWYALKHSPAPLFGFLGIASALVSIRIGQRGEERYGRRVPVTEMLALGRQGDRAMLVGGLTGYAMIVFFGIAAYYAF
;
A
#
# COMPACT_ATOMS: atom_id res chain seq x y z
N MET A 1 -31.18 -2.64 -25.30
CA MET A 1 -30.12 -1.68 -25.66
C MET A 1 -29.23 -1.50 -24.43
N SER A 2 -28.03 -2.07 -24.47
CA SER A 2 -26.82 -1.86 -23.66
C SER A 2 -26.93 -1.53 -22.16
N THR A 3 -26.47 -2.44 -21.30
CA THR A 3 -25.21 -2.25 -20.54
C THR A 3 -24.88 -3.55 -19.79
N GLU A 4 -24.08 -4.39 -20.45
CA GLU A 4 -23.29 -5.41 -19.77
C GLU A 4 -22.35 -4.71 -18.79
N SER A 5 -22.71 -4.69 -17.51
CA SER A 5 -21.77 -4.37 -16.45
C SER A 5 -20.84 -5.58 -16.29
N GLY A 6 -19.82 -5.64 -17.16
CA GLY A 6 -18.71 -6.58 -17.14
C GLY A 6 -17.81 -6.39 -15.91
N GLY A 7 -18.39 -6.46 -14.72
CA GLY A 7 -17.66 -6.54 -13.48
C GLY A 7 -17.03 -7.91 -13.37
N LEU A 8 -15.73 -8.01 -13.65
CA LEU A 8 -14.96 -9.23 -13.41
C LEU A 8 -15.29 -9.76 -12.01
N PRO A 9 -15.72 -11.04 -11.88
CA PRO A 9 -16.13 -11.59 -10.61
C PRO A 9 -14.98 -11.45 -9.61
N ARG A 10 -15.26 -11.00 -8.38
CA ARG A 10 -14.26 -10.73 -7.31
C ARG A 10 -13.28 -11.88 -7.06
N ILE A 11 -13.63 -13.08 -7.49
CA ILE A 11 -12.77 -14.27 -7.47
C ILE A 11 -11.62 -14.12 -8.48
N VAL A 12 -11.92 -13.73 -9.72
CA VAL A 12 -10.90 -13.54 -10.78
C VAL A 12 -9.92 -12.42 -10.44
N SER A 13 -10.38 -11.32 -9.83
CA SER A 13 -9.48 -10.25 -9.38
C SER A 13 -8.56 -10.66 -8.23
N ARG A 14 -9.05 -11.51 -7.30
CA ARG A 14 -8.22 -12.11 -6.25
C ARG A 14 -7.20 -13.11 -6.81
N SER A 15 -7.60 -13.93 -7.79
CA SER A 15 -6.71 -14.85 -8.49
C SER A 15 -5.60 -14.12 -9.23
N LEU A 16 -5.93 -13.02 -9.92
CA LEU A 16 -4.97 -12.20 -10.64
C LEU A 16 -3.95 -11.56 -9.68
N GLY A 17 -4.42 -11.03 -8.55
CA GLY A 17 -3.54 -10.47 -7.51
C GLY A 17 -2.58 -11.50 -6.92
N LEU A 18 -3.06 -12.72 -6.65
CA LEU A 18 -2.24 -13.84 -6.19
C LEU A 18 -1.23 -14.30 -7.24
N ALA A 19 -1.63 -14.37 -8.51
CA ALA A 19 -0.75 -14.75 -9.61
C ALA A 19 0.37 -13.72 -9.84
N MET A 20 0.05 -12.43 -9.76
CA MET A 20 1.06 -11.36 -9.83
C MET A 20 2.02 -11.41 -8.64
N LEU A 21 1.51 -11.59 -7.42
CA LEU A 21 2.36 -11.78 -6.22
C LEU A 21 3.26 -13.00 -6.36
N GLY A 22 2.73 -14.14 -6.81
CA GLY A 22 3.50 -15.37 -7.02
C GLY A 22 4.61 -15.19 -8.07
N GLY A 23 4.30 -14.56 -9.20
CA GLY A 23 5.28 -14.24 -10.24
C GLY A 23 6.35 -13.26 -9.77
N LEU A 24 5.96 -12.27 -8.97
CA LEU A 24 6.88 -11.29 -8.38
C LEU A 24 7.80 -11.92 -7.34
N ILE A 25 7.28 -12.80 -6.47
CA ILE A 25 8.05 -13.54 -5.47
C ILE A 25 9.05 -14.48 -6.16
N TRP A 26 8.62 -15.17 -7.21
CA TRP A 26 9.50 -16.04 -8.01
C TRP A 26 10.64 -15.25 -8.67
N TYR A 27 10.33 -14.11 -9.29
CA TYR A 27 11.33 -13.23 -9.89
C TYR A 27 12.29 -12.65 -8.83
N ALA A 28 11.76 -12.26 -7.68
CA ALA A 28 12.53 -11.71 -6.57
C ALA A 28 13.53 -12.71 -5.98
N LEU A 29 13.14 -13.97 -5.86
CA LEU A 29 14.02 -15.05 -5.41
C LEU A 29 15.10 -15.41 -6.43
N LYS A 30 14.79 -15.26 -7.72
CA LYS A 30 15.65 -15.78 -8.80
C LYS A 30 16.60 -14.74 -9.39
N HIS A 31 16.27 -13.45 -9.36
CA HIS A 31 17.03 -12.41 -10.08
C HIS A 31 17.44 -11.24 -9.20
N SER A 32 16.49 -10.52 -8.60
CA SER A 32 16.81 -9.42 -7.70
C SER A 32 15.62 -9.13 -6.78
N PRO A 33 15.84 -8.87 -5.48
CA PRO A 33 14.75 -8.58 -4.55
C PRO A 33 14.14 -7.17 -4.74
N ALA A 34 14.72 -6.32 -5.59
CA ALA A 34 14.26 -4.96 -5.87
C ALA A 34 12.76 -4.83 -6.21
N PRO A 35 12.18 -5.60 -7.17
CA PRO A 35 10.75 -5.55 -7.49
C PRO A 35 9.83 -5.95 -6.31
N LEU A 36 10.27 -6.85 -5.42
CA LEU A 36 9.50 -7.23 -4.24
C LEU A 36 9.36 -6.05 -3.28
N PHE A 37 10.47 -5.36 -3.01
CA PHE A 37 10.48 -4.17 -2.17
C PHE A 37 9.72 -3.01 -2.81
N GLY A 38 9.79 -2.85 -4.14
CA GLY A 38 8.95 -1.89 -4.86
C GLY A 38 7.46 -2.14 -4.66
N PHE A 39 7.02 -3.40 -4.78
CA PHE A 39 5.62 -3.77 -4.57
C PHE A 39 5.17 -3.60 -3.11
N LEU A 40 6.02 -3.95 -2.15
CA LEU A 40 5.80 -3.68 -0.72
C LEU A 40 5.66 -2.18 -0.45
N GLY A 41 6.50 -1.35 -1.09
CA GLY A 41 6.40 0.11 -1.04
C GLY A 41 5.04 0.60 -1.55
N ILE A 42 4.62 0.15 -2.73
CA ILE A 42 3.31 0.51 -3.30
C ILE A 42 2.15 0.08 -2.40
N ALA A 43 2.17 -1.17 -1.91
CA ALA A 43 1.15 -1.68 -0.99
C ALA A 43 1.07 -0.84 0.29
N SER A 44 2.23 -0.46 0.84
CA SER A 44 2.36 0.42 2.01
C SER A 44 1.75 1.81 1.73
N ALA A 45 2.04 2.39 0.56
CA ALA A 45 1.48 3.67 0.14
C ALA A 45 -0.05 3.63 0.06
N LEU A 46 -0.62 2.59 -0.55
CA LEU A 46 -2.07 2.42 -0.68
C LEU A 46 -2.76 2.29 0.68
N VAL A 47 -2.17 1.55 1.61
CA VAL A 47 -2.70 1.43 2.98
C VAL A 47 -2.66 2.78 3.71
N SER A 48 -1.55 3.52 3.62
CA SER A 48 -1.43 4.85 4.23
C SER A 48 -2.47 5.84 3.65
N ILE A 49 -2.63 5.87 2.32
CA ILE A 49 -3.66 6.69 1.65
C ILE A 49 -5.06 6.32 2.12
N ARG A 50 -5.38 5.02 2.21
CA ARG A 50 -6.71 4.57 2.62
C ARG A 50 -7.03 4.97 4.05
N ILE A 51 -6.04 4.94 4.93
CA ILE A 51 -6.18 5.42 6.31
C ILE A 51 -6.34 6.95 6.33
N GLY A 52 -5.64 7.67 5.46
CA GLY A 52 -5.80 9.13 5.32
C GLY A 52 -7.17 9.55 4.86
N GLN A 53 -7.77 8.81 3.92
CA GLN A 53 -9.15 9.03 3.50
C GLN A 53 -10.12 8.82 4.67
N ARG A 54 -9.94 7.76 5.46
CA ARG A 54 -10.74 7.54 6.69
C ARG A 54 -10.52 8.63 7.73
N GLY A 55 -9.32 9.21 7.78
CA GLY A 55 -9.03 10.36 8.63
C GLY A 55 -9.73 11.62 8.17
N GLU A 56 -9.79 11.86 6.87
CA GLU A 56 -10.52 12.98 6.29
C GLU A 56 -12.02 12.90 6.60
N GLU A 57 -12.60 11.70 6.52
CA GLU A 57 -13.98 11.44 6.94
C GLU A 57 -14.20 11.70 8.45
N ARG A 58 -13.21 11.39 9.30
CA ARG A 58 -13.33 11.49 10.76
C ARG A 58 -13.05 12.89 11.30
N TYR A 59 -12.09 13.60 10.71
CA TYR A 59 -11.60 14.91 11.18
C TYR A 59 -12.05 16.08 10.29
N GLY A 60 -12.75 15.82 9.19
CA GLY A 60 -13.27 16.84 8.26
C GLY A 60 -12.19 17.58 7.47
N ARG A 61 -10.93 17.11 7.52
CA ARG A 61 -9.78 17.70 6.84
C ARG A 61 -8.79 16.63 6.42
N ARG A 62 -8.03 16.89 5.37
CA ARG A 62 -6.91 16.02 4.99
C ARG A 62 -5.88 15.94 6.11
N VAL A 63 -5.52 14.71 6.47
CA VAL A 63 -4.52 14.42 7.51
C VAL A 63 -3.23 13.93 6.82
N PRO A 64 -2.15 14.72 6.79
CA PRO A 64 -0.86 14.29 6.25
C PRO A 64 -0.22 13.24 7.15
N VAL A 65 0.67 12.42 6.58
CA VAL A 65 1.36 11.29 7.26
C VAL A 65 2.06 11.71 8.55
N THR A 66 2.65 12.91 8.58
CA THR A 66 3.29 13.47 9.77
C THR A 66 2.31 13.72 10.92
N GLU A 67 1.12 14.21 10.59
CA GLU A 67 0.05 14.49 11.54
C GLU A 67 -0.67 13.21 11.99
N MET A 68 -0.77 12.21 11.10
CA MET A 68 -1.26 10.87 11.47
C MET A 68 -0.45 10.23 12.61
N LEU A 69 0.87 10.39 12.59
CA LEU A 69 1.74 9.87 13.65
C LEU A 69 1.50 10.59 14.98
N ALA A 70 1.28 11.91 14.95
CA ALA A 70 0.93 12.69 16.13
C ALA A 70 -0.44 12.28 16.70
N LEU A 71 -1.46 12.15 15.86
CA LEU A 71 -2.79 11.64 16.25
C LEU A 71 -2.73 10.21 16.76
N GLY A 72 -1.85 9.39 16.19
CA GLY A 72 -1.54 8.06 16.66
C GLY A 72 -1.01 8.03 18.09
N ARG A 73 -0.10 8.95 18.42
CA ARG A 73 0.42 9.11 19.77
C ARG A 73 -0.63 9.61 20.76
N GLN A 74 -1.66 10.32 20.28
CA GLN A 74 -2.79 10.78 21.09
C GLN A 74 -3.85 9.69 21.33
N GLY A 75 -3.72 8.52 20.70
CA GLY A 75 -4.56 7.35 20.98
C GLY A 75 -5.27 6.78 19.75
N ASP A 76 -5.25 7.44 18.60
CA ASP A 76 -5.86 6.89 17.38
C ASP A 76 -4.92 5.88 16.70
N ARG A 77 -4.99 4.62 17.13
CA ARG A 77 -4.17 3.52 16.59
C ARG A 77 -4.28 3.38 15.08
N ALA A 78 -5.42 3.69 14.47
CA ALA A 78 -5.58 3.61 13.03
C ALA A 78 -4.70 4.66 12.33
N MET A 79 -4.67 5.90 12.86
CA MET A 79 -3.77 6.95 12.38
C MET A 79 -2.31 6.60 12.60
N LEU A 80 -1.97 6.00 13.75
CA LEU A 80 -0.60 5.55 14.02
C LEU A 80 -0.11 4.56 12.95
N VAL A 81 -0.96 3.57 12.62
CA VAL A 81 -0.68 2.61 11.54
C VAL A 81 -0.54 3.35 10.21
N GLY A 82 -1.45 4.25 9.86
CA GLY A 82 -1.36 5.04 8.62
C GLY A 82 -0.06 5.82 8.47
N GLY A 83 0.38 6.45 9.56
CA GLY A 83 1.65 7.16 9.66
C GLY A 83 2.86 6.23 9.48
N LEU A 84 2.92 5.14 10.26
CA LEU A 84 3.97 4.12 10.15
C LEU A 84 4.05 3.50 8.77
N THR A 85 2.91 3.23 8.14
CA THR A 85 2.83 2.64 6.80
C THR A 85 3.32 3.63 5.74
N GLY A 86 3.11 4.94 5.95
CA GLY A 86 3.70 5.99 5.10
C GLY A 86 5.22 6.07 5.22
N TYR A 87 5.80 5.87 6.40
CA TYR A 87 7.26 5.80 6.57
C TYR A 87 7.84 4.48 6.06
N ALA A 88 7.15 3.35 6.26
CA ALA A 88 7.56 2.05 5.74
C ALA A 88 7.66 2.06 4.22
N MET A 89 6.77 2.80 3.52
CA MET A 89 6.86 3.04 2.09
C MET A 89 8.24 3.61 1.68
N ILE A 90 8.72 4.63 2.38
CA ILE A 90 10.02 5.28 2.10
C ILE A 90 11.15 4.27 2.28
N VAL A 91 11.11 3.50 3.37
CA VAL A 91 12.11 2.45 3.64
C VAL A 91 12.10 1.39 2.54
N PHE A 92 10.93 0.91 2.12
CA PHE A 92 10.83 -0.09 1.05
C PHE A 92 11.30 0.43 -0.30
N PHE A 93 10.98 1.67 -0.68
CA PHE A 93 11.52 2.25 -1.92
C PHE A 93 13.01 2.54 -1.83
N GLY A 94 13.52 2.96 -0.67
CA GLY A 94 14.95 3.13 -0.45
C GLY A 94 15.73 1.81 -0.60
N ILE A 95 15.22 0.73 0.00
CA ILE A 95 15.78 -0.61 -0.15
C ILE A 95 15.67 -1.08 -1.61
N ALA A 96 14.53 -0.86 -2.26
CA ALA A 96 14.34 -1.22 -3.67
C ALA A 96 15.36 -0.50 -4.57
N ALA A 97 15.59 0.80 -4.34
CA ALA A 97 16.59 1.57 -5.06
C ALA A 97 18.01 1.07 -4.78
N TYR A 98 18.35 0.78 -3.52
CA TYR A 98 19.66 0.22 -3.15
C TYR A 98 19.96 -1.11 -3.85
N TYR A 99 18.97 -1.99 -4.02
CA TYR A 99 19.14 -3.25 -4.76
C TYR A 99 19.03 -3.10 -6.28
N ALA A 100 18.63 -1.93 -6.78
CA ALA A 100 18.49 -1.65 -8.20
C ALA A 100 19.73 -0.97 -8.81
N PHE A 101 20.57 -0.34 -7.98
CA PHE A 101 21.83 0.32 -8.36
C PHE A 101 23.04 -0.43 -7.81
#